data_AF-A0A1E5HHE5-F1
#
_entry.id   AF-A0A1E5HHE5-F1
#
_cell.length_a   1.000
_cell.length_b   1.000
_cell.length_c   1.000
_cell.angle_alpha   90.00
_cell.angle_beta   90.00
_cell.angle_gamma   90.00
#
_symmetry.space_group_name_H-M   'P 1'
#
loop_
_entity.id
_entity.type
_entity.pdbx_description
1 polymer ?
#
loop_
_entity_poly.entity_id
_entity_poly.type
_entity_poly.pdbx_seq_one_letter_code
_entity_poly.pdbx_strand_id
1 'polypeptide(L)'
;MITLLTLNLADNKYLQINSKNDGKKLYFHDEIIIKYLDNNREIILFKDSLSEGLESLKNMLLLALNNELPVSEKNFLTGVGYEWTIYYHNLDVFSEEDPTELYSLWSVSPEIGSASWIYNRNSKIFFEISPQYLWDFIDSNVNEKQITFEEFMASYTFDAQFSIDRKVCMEMVQTLKEMLKMIEL
;
A
#
# COMPACT_ATOMS: atom_id res chain seq x y z
N MET A 1 5.79 -15.53 13.37
CA MET A 1 4.72 -15.31 12.37
C MET A 1 4.85 -16.36 11.31
N ILE A 2 3.72 -16.84 10.79
CA ILE A 2 3.67 -17.77 9.66
C ILE A 2 3.21 -17.03 8.41
N THR A 3 3.52 -17.58 7.24
CA THR A 3 2.95 -17.11 5.97
C THR A 3 1.60 -17.76 5.76
N LEU A 4 0.54 -16.93 5.67
CA LEU A 4 -0.79 -17.41 5.31
C LEU A 4 -0.94 -17.51 3.80
N LEU A 5 -0.45 -16.48 3.09
CA LEU A 5 -0.65 -16.35 1.65
C LEU A 5 0.54 -15.60 1.02
N THR A 6 0.88 -15.97 -0.20
CA THR A 6 1.80 -15.22 -1.06
C THR A 6 1.14 -14.99 -2.40
N LEU A 7 1.02 -13.73 -2.79
CA LEU A 7 0.44 -13.31 -4.06
C LEU A 7 1.56 -12.79 -4.96
N ASN A 8 1.66 -13.32 -6.18
CA ASN A 8 2.55 -12.75 -7.20
C ASN A 8 1.92 -11.48 -7.77
N LEU A 9 2.70 -10.40 -7.83
CA LEU A 9 2.28 -9.13 -8.44
C LEU A 9 2.79 -9.01 -9.87
N ALA A 10 4.09 -9.25 -10.07
CA ALA A 10 4.74 -9.25 -11.38
C ALA A 10 6.15 -9.81 -11.25
N ASP A 11 6.58 -10.67 -12.18
CA ASP A 11 7.92 -11.27 -12.20
C ASP A 11 8.31 -11.84 -10.82
N ASN A 12 9.27 -11.20 -10.16
CA ASN A 12 9.86 -11.48 -8.86
C ASN A 12 9.31 -10.61 -7.72
N LYS A 13 8.14 -10.01 -7.90
CA LYS A 13 7.49 -9.12 -6.92
C LYS A 13 6.28 -9.80 -6.31
N TYR A 14 6.18 -9.76 -4.99
CA TYR A 14 5.16 -10.49 -4.25
C TYR A 14 4.56 -9.65 -3.12
N LEU A 15 3.30 -9.93 -2.77
CA LEU A 15 2.76 -9.62 -1.45
C LEU A 15 2.79 -10.88 -0.60
N GLN A 16 3.36 -10.78 0.59
CA GLN A 16 3.33 -11.84 1.59
C GLN A 16 2.44 -11.40 2.76
N ILE A 17 1.41 -12.19 3.05
CA ILE A 17 0.50 -11.97 4.16
C ILE A 17 0.92 -12.91 5.29
N ASN A 18 1.36 -12.33 6.39
CA ASN A 18 1.87 -13.04 7.55
C ASN A 18 0.93 -12.87 8.74
N SER A 19 0.71 -13.92 9.52
CA SER A 19 -0.07 -13.85 10.77
C SER A 19 0.73 -14.35 11.97
N LYS A 20 0.36 -13.88 13.15
CA LYS A 20 0.80 -14.47 14.42
C LYS A 20 0.03 -15.75 14.77
N ASN A 21 -1.20 -15.91 14.24
CA ASN A 21 -2.01 -17.11 14.41
C ASN A 21 -1.35 -18.30 13.66
N ASP A 22 -1.56 -19.53 14.12
CA ASP A 22 -0.98 -20.76 13.56
C ASP A 22 -1.63 -21.21 12.24
N GLY A 23 -2.63 -20.46 11.75
CA GLY A 23 -3.28 -20.62 10.45
C GLY A 23 -4.24 -21.80 10.37
N LYS A 24 -4.44 -22.55 11.47
CA LYS A 24 -5.43 -23.65 11.50
C LYS A 24 -6.86 -23.13 11.42
N LYS A 25 -7.09 -21.95 11.99
CA LYS A 25 -8.33 -21.18 11.92
C LYS A 25 -7.97 -19.73 11.67
N LEU A 26 -8.81 -19.03 10.90
CA LEU A 26 -8.63 -17.61 10.60
C LEU A 26 -9.79 -16.86 11.23
N TYR A 27 -9.49 -15.83 12.00
CA TYR A 27 -10.48 -14.98 12.65
C TYR A 27 -10.47 -13.58 12.05
N PHE A 28 -11.63 -12.92 12.10
CA PHE A 28 -11.82 -11.59 11.54
C PHE A 28 -10.77 -10.58 12.03
N HIS A 29 -10.50 -10.59 13.34
CA HIS A 29 -9.55 -9.69 13.99
C HIS A 29 -8.13 -10.25 14.16
N ASP A 30 -7.77 -11.33 13.45
CA ASP A 30 -6.40 -11.84 13.51
C ASP A 30 -5.41 -10.75 13.05
N GLU A 31 -4.43 -10.41 13.90
CA GLU A 31 -3.40 -9.44 13.52
C GLU A 31 -2.50 -10.04 12.43
N ILE A 32 -2.36 -9.30 11.34
CA ILE A 32 -1.48 -9.64 10.22
C ILE A 32 -0.49 -8.54 9.91
N ILE A 33 0.56 -8.92 9.19
CA ILE A 33 1.46 -8.00 8.50
C ILE A 33 1.44 -8.36 7.02
N ILE A 34 1.21 -7.37 6.16
CA ILE A 34 1.36 -7.53 4.72
C ILE A 34 2.64 -6.85 4.28
N LYS A 35 3.48 -7.60 3.60
CA LYS A 35 4.79 -7.16 3.13
C LYS A 35 4.86 -7.22 1.62
N TYR A 36 5.45 -6.21 1.02
CA TYR A 36 5.96 -6.28 -0.35
C TYR A 36 7.37 -6.86 -0.34
N LEU A 37 7.63 -7.78 -1.27
CA LEU A 37 8.92 -8.39 -1.49
C LEU A 37 9.35 -8.21 -2.95
N ASP A 38 10.60 -7.80 -3.15
CA ASP A 38 11.33 -8.00 -4.40
C ASP A 38 12.71 -8.62 -4.14
N ASN A 39 13.52 -8.83 -5.18
CA ASN A 39 14.84 -9.48 -5.04
C ASN A 39 15.76 -8.82 -4.00
N ASN A 40 15.56 -7.54 -3.69
CA ASN A 40 16.50 -6.76 -2.90
C ASN A 40 15.89 -6.23 -1.60
N ARG A 41 14.55 -6.24 -1.46
CA ARG A 41 13.86 -5.47 -0.43
C ARG A 41 12.63 -6.19 0.11
N GLU A 42 12.40 -5.93 1.40
CA GLU A 42 11.17 -6.24 2.11
C GLU A 42 10.63 -4.93 2.68
N ILE A 43 9.36 -4.60 2.40
CA ILE A 43 8.71 -3.38 2.86
C ILE A 43 7.38 -3.76 3.52
N ILE A 44 7.15 -3.35 4.76
CA ILE A 44 5.86 -3.51 5.42
C ILE A 44 4.91 -2.45 4.86
N LEU A 45 3.73 -2.89 4.40
CA LEU A 45 2.70 -2.01 3.84
C LEU A 45 1.45 -1.92 4.71
N PHE A 46 1.18 -2.95 5.51
CA PHE A 46 -0.02 -3.02 6.34
C PHE A 46 0.26 -3.81 7.61
N LYS A 47 -0.32 -3.36 8.73
CA LYS A 47 -0.30 -4.06 10.01
C LYS A 47 -1.55 -3.74 10.81
N ASP A 48 -2.55 -4.60 10.70
CA ASP A 48 -3.80 -4.52 11.46
C ASP A 48 -4.54 -5.88 11.33
N SER A 49 -5.88 -5.88 11.34
CA SER A 49 -6.73 -7.05 11.21
C SER A 49 -6.69 -7.70 9.82
N LEU A 50 -6.82 -9.03 9.81
CA LEU A 50 -6.83 -9.88 8.62
C LEU A 50 -7.93 -9.47 7.64
N SER A 51 -9.16 -9.27 8.12
CA SER A 51 -10.29 -8.92 7.26
C SER A 51 -10.05 -7.59 6.55
N GLU A 52 -9.68 -6.54 7.27
CA GLU A 52 -9.42 -5.21 6.71
C GLU A 52 -8.35 -5.26 5.62
N GLY A 53 -7.22 -5.92 5.89
CA GLY A 53 -6.15 -6.07 4.91
C GLY A 53 -6.62 -6.80 3.65
N LEU A 54 -7.32 -7.93 3.77
CA LEU A 54 -7.76 -8.67 2.58
C LEU A 54 -8.89 -7.97 1.81
N GLU A 55 -9.82 -7.31 2.51
CA GLU A 55 -10.95 -6.63 1.89
C GLU A 55 -10.53 -5.39 1.11
N SER A 56 -9.68 -4.54 1.70
CA SER A 56 -9.13 -3.36 1.03
C SER A 56 -8.40 -3.73 -0.26
N LEU A 57 -7.48 -4.71 -0.23
CA LEU A 57 -6.80 -5.17 -1.46
C LEU A 57 -7.77 -5.70 -2.51
N LYS A 58 -8.72 -6.56 -2.10
CA LYS A 58 -9.71 -7.12 -3.02
C LYS A 58 -10.54 -6.00 -3.67
N ASN A 59 -11.00 -5.03 -2.90
CA ASN A 59 -11.84 -3.94 -3.38
C ASN A 59 -11.07 -3.04 -4.35
N MET A 60 -9.84 -2.65 -4.01
CA MET A 60 -8.98 -1.85 -4.88
C MET A 60 -8.65 -2.57 -6.20
N LEU A 61 -8.37 -3.87 -6.17
CA LEU A 61 -8.17 -4.66 -7.38
C LEU A 61 -9.43 -4.73 -8.25
N LEU A 62 -10.62 -4.83 -7.66
CA LEU A 62 -11.89 -4.83 -8.40
C LEU A 62 -12.14 -3.48 -9.09
N LEU A 63 -11.94 -2.37 -8.38
CA LEU A 63 -12.05 -1.02 -8.95
C LEU A 63 -11.04 -0.84 -10.10
N ALA A 64 -9.79 -1.25 -9.89
CA ALA A 64 -8.74 -1.17 -10.92
C ALA A 64 -9.04 -2.06 -12.14
N LEU A 65 -9.59 -3.26 -11.92
CA LEU A 65 -10.05 -4.13 -13.00
C LEU A 65 -11.17 -3.46 -13.82
N ASN A 66 -12.04 -2.67 -13.20
CA ASN A 66 -13.09 -1.96 -13.92
C ASN A 66 -12.62 -0.63 -14.56
N ASN A 67 -11.36 -0.25 -14.41
CA ASN A 67 -10.80 1.05 -14.81
C ASN A 67 -11.43 2.24 -14.07
N GLU A 68 -11.85 2.05 -12.82
CA GLU A 68 -12.53 3.06 -12.01
C GLU A 68 -11.55 3.98 -11.25
N LEU A 69 -10.25 3.76 -11.39
CA LEU A 69 -9.19 4.50 -10.67
C LEU A 69 -8.26 5.28 -11.61
N PRO A 70 -8.74 6.15 -12.52
CA PRO A 70 -7.90 6.81 -13.51
C PRO A 70 -6.95 7.84 -12.89
N VAL A 71 -5.63 7.68 -13.08
CA VAL A 71 -4.64 8.66 -12.64
C VAL A 71 -4.22 9.59 -13.78
N SER A 72 -4.00 10.86 -13.47
CA SER A 72 -3.46 11.84 -14.43
C SER A 72 -2.02 11.51 -14.82
N GLU A 73 -1.56 11.99 -15.98
CA GLU A 73 -0.16 11.80 -16.39
C GLU A 73 0.81 12.49 -15.42
N LYS A 74 0.47 13.67 -14.91
CA LYS A 74 1.26 14.37 -13.90
C LYS A 74 1.49 13.47 -12.70
N ASN A 75 0.41 13.00 -12.07
CA ASN A 75 0.48 12.19 -10.84
C ASN A 75 1.11 10.83 -11.10
N PHE A 76 0.95 10.25 -12.30
CA PHE A 76 1.64 9.02 -12.67
C PHE A 76 3.16 9.20 -12.69
N LEU A 77 3.65 10.30 -13.25
CA LEU A 77 5.09 10.58 -13.38
C LEU A 77 5.73 10.99 -12.05
N THR A 78 5.03 11.75 -11.22
CA THR A 78 5.53 12.17 -9.90
C THR A 78 5.31 11.12 -8.80
N GLY A 79 4.29 10.27 -8.96
CA GLY A 79 3.82 9.32 -7.96
C GLY A 79 2.59 9.85 -7.22
N VAL A 80 1.61 8.99 -6.97
CA VAL A 80 0.45 9.34 -6.15
C VAL A 80 0.88 9.61 -4.71
N GLY A 81 1.83 8.84 -4.18
CA GLY A 81 2.39 9.07 -2.85
C GLY A 81 3.12 10.40 -2.69
N TYR A 82 3.64 10.97 -3.78
CA TYR A 82 4.29 12.29 -3.76
C TYR A 82 3.25 13.36 -3.46
N GLU A 83 2.12 13.33 -4.18
CA GLU A 83 1.01 14.26 -3.97
C GLU A 83 0.37 14.06 -2.59
N TRP A 84 0.23 12.81 -2.13
CA TRP A 84 -0.24 12.52 -0.77
C TRP A 84 0.68 13.10 0.30
N THR A 85 2.00 12.97 0.12
CA THR A 85 2.97 13.49 1.10
C THR A 85 2.92 15.02 1.19
N ILE A 86 2.74 15.71 0.05
CA ILE A 86 2.52 17.16 0.04
C ILE A 86 1.22 17.52 0.75
N TYR A 87 0.14 16.81 0.45
CA TYR A 87 -1.16 17.05 1.06
C TYR A 87 -1.09 16.85 2.58
N TYR A 88 -0.56 15.71 3.04
CA TYR A 88 -0.48 15.34 4.45
C TYR A 88 0.34 16.36 5.25
N HIS A 89 1.51 16.75 4.75
CA HIS A 89 2.37 17.73 5.41
C HIS A 89 1.70 19.10 5.59
N ASN A 90 0.74 19.44 4.74
CA ASN A 90 0.04 20.72 4.75
C ASN A 90 -1.42 20.58 5.23
N LEU A 91 -1.78 19.51 5.94
CA LEU A 91 -3.15 19.27 6.43
C LEU A 91 -3.70 20.43 7.26
N ASP A 92 -2.86 21.12 8.04
CA ASP A 92 -3.28 22.28 8.84
C ASP A 92 -3.64 23.52 7.98
N VAL A 93 -3.23 23.53 6.71
CA VAL A 93 -3.43 24.63 5.76
C VAL A 93 -4.52 24.29 4.74
N PHE A 94 -4.65 23.02 4.36
CA PHE A 94 -5.65 22.55 3.41
C PHE A 94 -6.98 22.24 4.10
N SER A 95 -8.05 22.90 3.66
CA SER A 95 -9.43 22.52 3.99
C SER A 95 -10.05 21.59 2.94
N GLU A 96 -9.25 21.10 1.98
CA GLU A 96 -9.70 20.32 0.84
C GLU A 96 -9.64 18.82 1.12
N GLU A 97 -10.44 18.04 0.38
CA GLU A 97 -10.43 16.58 0.42
C GLU A 97 -9.10 16.03 -0.10
N ASP A 98 -8.64 14.90 0.45
CA ASP A 98 -7.39 14.25 0.03
C ASP A 98 -7.46 13.88 -1.46
N PRO A 99 -6.62 14.48 -2.32
CA PRO A 99 -6.68 14.27 -3.78
C PRO A 99 -6.25 12.85 -4.19
N THR A 100 -5.79 12.04 -3.26
CA THR A 100 -5.25 10.70 -3.48
C THR A 100 -6.03 9.58 -2.81
N GLU A 101 -7.02 9.91 -1.97
CA GLU A 101 -7.80 8.94 -1.18
C GLU A 101 -8.37 7.82 -2.04
N LEU A 102 -8.87 8.17 -3.23
CA LEU A 102 -9.44 7.22 -4.19
C LEU A 102 -8.47 6.07 -4.58
N TYR A 103 -7.16 6.31 -4.54
CA TYR A 103 -6.15 5.33 -4.96
C TYR A 103 -5.49 4.61 -3.79
N SER A 104 -5.75 5.06 -2.55
CA SER A 104 -5.09 4.57 -1.35
C SER A 104 -5.40 3.09 -1.13
N LEU A 105 -4.37 2.30 -0.87
CA LEU A 105 -4.53 0.91 -0.46
C LEU A 105 -4.23 0.76 1.03
N TRP A 106 -2.97 0.96 1.42
CA TRP A 106 -2.53 0.81 2.80
C TRP A 106 -1.43 1.80 3.14
N SER A 107 -1.34 2.13 4.43
CA SER A 107 -0.21 2.84 5.01
C SER A 107 0.13 2.27 6.39
N VAL A 108 1.40 2.39 6.75
CA VAL A 108 1.91 2.19 8.11
C VAL A 108 2.76 3.39 8.51
N SER A 109 3.11 3.50 9.79
CA SER A 109 4.07 4.53 10.24
C SER A 109 5.36 4.46 9.39
N PRO A 110 5.93 5.61 8.98
CA PRO A 110 7.18 5.66 8.21
C PRO A 110 8.39 5.06 8.96
N GLU A 111 8.31 4.90 10.28
CA GLU A 111 9.32 4.19 11.07
C GLU A 111 9.36 2.67 10.79
N ILE A 112 8.25 2.13 10.27
CA ILE A 112 8.04 0.68 10.11
C ILE A 112 8.01 0.29 8.63
N GLY A 113 7.52 1.16 7.75
CA GLY A 113 7.37 0.84 6.34
C GLY A 113 6.87 2.01 5.49
N SER A 114 6.19 1.67 4.40
CA SER A 114 5.76 2.64 3.37
C SER A 114 4.24 2.61 3.20
N ALA A 115 3.73 3.57 2.42
CA ALA A 115 2.35 3.55 1.94
C ALA A 115 2.27 3.00 0.51
N SER A 116 1.08 2.56 0.10
CA SER A 116 0.84 1.93 -1.19
C SER A 116 -0.47 2.36 -1.82
N TRP A 117 -0.49 2.36 -3.16
CA TRP A 117 -1.62 2.80 -3.97
C TRP A 117 -1.84 1.86 -5.17
N ILE A 118 -3.09 1.78 -5.62
CA ILE A 118 -3.48 1.08 -6.85
C ILE A 118 -4.26 2.05 -7.75
N TYR A 119 -3.92 2.10 -9.03
CA TYR A 119 -4.59 2.99 -9.98
C TYR A 119 -4.47 2.51 -11.44
N ASN A 120 -5.17 3.20 -12.33
CA ASN A 120 -5.22 2.93 -13.76
C ASN A 120 -4.56 4.02 -14.60
N ARG A 121 -3.73 3.62 -15.56
CA ARG A 121 -3.21 4.51 -16.62
C ARG A 121 -3.12 3.75 -17.93
N ASN A 122 -3.63 4.32 -19.02
CA ASN A 122 -3.61 3.70 -20.36
C ASN A 122 -4.16 2.25 -20.35
N SER A 123 -5.28 2.02 -19.66
CA SER A 123 -5.93 0.70 -19.50
C SER A 123 -5.09 -0.38 -18.81
N LYS A 124 -3.96 0.00 -18.20
CA LYS A 124 -3.15 -0.87 -17.33
C LYS A 124 -3.44 -0.57 -15.88
N ILE A 125 -3.21 -1.57 -15.02
CA ILE A 125 -3.30 -1.47 -13.56
C ILE A 125 -1.88 -1.28 -13.05
N PHE A 126 -1.68 -0.31 -12.16
CA PHE A 126 -0.40 -0.02 -11.54
C PHE A 126 -0.50 -0.19 -10.04
N PHE A 127 0.61 -0.65 -9.46
CA PHE A 127 0.84 -0.70 -8.03
C PHE A 127 2.02 0.21 -7.72
N GLU A 128 1.83 1.10 -6.77
CA GLU A 128 2.83 2.04 -6.30
C GLU A 128 3.09 1.81 -4.81
N ILE A 129 4.36 1.90 -4.42
CA ILE A 129 4.82 1.96 -3.04
C ILE A 129 5.69 3.19 -2.94
N SER A 130 5.43 4.04 -1.95
CA SER A 130 6.17 5.27 -1.80
C SER A 130 6.44 5.62 -0.35
N PRO A 131 7.60 6.25 -0.07
CA PRO A 131 7.94 6.68 1.27
C PRO A 131 7.04 7.84 1.70
N GLN A 132 6.94 8.00 3.01
CA GLN A 132 6.18 9.06 3.67
C GLN A 132 7.16 9.89 4.52
N TYR A 133 6.87 11.17 4.74
CA TYR A 133 7.74 12.03 5.53
C TYR A 133 7.61 11.72 7.02
N LEU A 134 8.67 11.16 7.60
CA LEU A 134 8.70 10.64 8.98
C LEU A 134 8.24 11.68 10.02
N TRP A 135 8.71 12.93 9.90
CA TRP A 135 8.55 13.95 10.93
C TRP A 135 7.13 14.51 11.04
N ASP A 136 6.21 14.13 10.14
CA ASP A 136 4.78 14.41 10.32
C ASP A 136 4.09 13.42 11.29
N PHE A 137 4.74 12.31 11.64
CA PHE A 137 4.15 11.22 12.43
C PHE A 137 4.78 11.03 13.81
N ILE A 138 5.93 11.66 14.07
CA ILE A 138 6.66 11.52 15.32
C ILE A 138 7.01 12.88 15.90
N ASP A 139 6.94 12.98 17.23
CA ASP A 139 7.52 14.10 17.95
C ASP A 139 9.05 14.02 17.81
N SER A 140 9.66 15.10 17.35
CA SER A 140 11.11 15.21 17.19
C SER A 140 11.82 15.01 18.54
N ASN A 141 12.28 13.79 18.81
CA ASN A 141 13.17 13.53 19.94
C ASN A 141 14.58 14.03 19.60
N VAL A 142 15.17 14.75 20.55
CA VAL A 142 16.26 15.74 20.40
C VAL A 142 17.61 15.21 19.83
N ASN A 143 17.72 13.92 19.48
CA ASN A 143 19.01 13.31 19.14
C ASN A 143 19.11 12.70 17.73
N GLU A 144 18.08 12.83 16.89
CA GLU A 144 18.16 12.38 15.49
C GLU A 144 18.39 13.56 14.54
N LYS A 145 19.18 13.33 13.49
CA LYS A 145 19.41 14.34 12.44
C LYS A 145 18.11 14.46 11.63
N GLN A 146 17.28 15.42 12.01
CA GLN A 146 16.07 15.76 11.28
C GLN A 146 16.44 16.31 9.90
N ILE A 147 15.95 15.64 8.85
CA ILE A 147 15.91 16.20 7.49
C ILE A 147 14.67 17.09 7.39
N THR A 148 14.77 18.20 6.67
CA THR A 148 13.58 19.05 6.45
C THR A 148 12.65 18.41 5.43
N PHE A 149 11.40 18.89 5.37
CA PHE A 149 10.44 18.43 4.37
C PHE A 149 10.95 18.71 2.96
N GLU A 150 11.55 19.88 2.73
CA GLU A 150 12.14 20.24 1.43
C GLU A 150 13.32 19.33 1.06
N GLU A 151 14.17 18.96 2.02
CA GLU A 151 15.26 18.02 1.80
C GLU A 151 14.73 16.63 1.43
N PHE A 152 13.70 16.15 2.14
CA PHE A 152 13.02 14.89 1.82
C PHE A 152 12.44 14.93 0.40
N MET A 153 11.65 15.95 0.08
CA MET A 153 10.99 16.10 -1.22
C MET A 153 11.98 16.25 -2.39
N ALA A 154 13.13 16.91 -2.17
CA ALA A 154 14.17 17.04 -3.18
C ALA A 154 14.83 15.71 -3.57
N SER A 155 14.76 14.71 -2.69
CA SER A 155 15.30 13.36 -2.92
C SER A 155 14.21 12.31 -3.16
N TYR A 156 12.94 12.72 -3.23
CA TYR A 156 11.81 11.82 -3.30
C TYR A 156 11.83 10.95 -4.55
N THR A 157 11.59 9.67 -4.34
CA THR A 157 11.31 8.68 -5.38
C THR A 157 10.39 7.64 -4.76
N PHE A 158 9.41 7.16 -5.52
CA PHE A 158 8.65 5.97 -5.12
C PHE A 158 9.60 4.78 -4.93
N ASP A 159 9.31 3.92 -3.96
CA ASP A 159 10.07 2.70 -3.70
C ASP A 159 9.86 1.67 -4.81
N ALA A 160 8.64 1.62 -5.36
CA ALA A 160 8.27 0.79 -6.49
C ALA A 160 7.09 1.40 -7.24
N GLN A 161 7.12 1.32 -8.58
CA GLN A 161 5.96 1.56 -9.43
C GLN A 161 6.04 0.60 -10.62
N PHE A 162 5.02 -0.23 -10.80
CA PHE A 162 4.99 -1.20 -11.89
C PHE A 162 3.56 -1.61 -12.25
N SER A 163 3.40 -2.12 -13.47
CA SER A 163 2.10 -2.60 -13.92
C SER A 163 1.85 -4.04 -13.46
N ILE A 164 0.63 -4.33 -13.03
CA ILE A 164 0.15 -5.68 -12.77
C ILE A 164 -0.67 -6.14 -13.98
N ASP A 165 -0.43 -7.37 -14.45
CA ASP A 165 -1.24 -7.95 -15.51
C ASP A 165 -2.67 -8.16 -15.02
N ARG A 166 -3.66 -7.82 -15.84
CA ARG A 166 -5.07 -7.92 -15.47
C ARG A 166 -5.48 -9.35 -15.10
N LYS A 167 -4.89 -10.36 -15.75
CA LYS A 167 -5.10 -11.77 -15.41
C LYS A 167 -4.61 -12.08 -14.00
N VAL A 168 -3.43 -11.57 -13.64
CA VAL A 168 -2.88 -11.70 -12.29
C VAL A 168 -3.82 -11.04 -11.26
N CYS A 169 -4.32 -9.83 -11.53
CA CYS A 169 -5.32 -9.19 -10.66
C CYS A 169 -6.59 -10.05 -10.49
N MET A 170 -7.11 -10.66 -11.56
CA MET A 170 -8.30 -11.52 -11.49
C MET A 170 -8.05 -12.77 -10.63
N GLU A 171 -6.88 -13.40 -10.80
CA GLU A 171 -6.45 -14.55 -10.00
C GLU A 171 -6.32 -14.17 -8.52
N MET A 172 -5.66 -13.04 -8.21
CA MET A 172 -5.56 -12.51 -6.85
C MET A 172 -6.94 -12.26 -6.22
N VAL A 173 -7.86 -11.61 -6.93
CA VAL A 173 -9.22 -11.35 -6.44
C VAL A 173 -9.94 -12.64 -6.11
N GLN A 174 -9.80 -13.69 -6.93
CA GLN A 174 -10.40 -14.98 -6.66
C GLN A 174 -9.82 -15.62 -5.40
N THR A 175 -8.49 -15.62 -5.26
CA THR A 175 -7.81 -16.13 -4.05
C THR A 175 -8.25 -15.38 -2.80
N LEU A 176 -8.33 -14.04 -2.85
CA LEU A 176 -8.77 -13.21 -1.74
C LEU A 176 -10.24 -13.50 -1.36
N LYS A 177 -11.12 -13.67 -2.35
CA LYS A 177 -12.53 -14.05 -2.12
C LYS A 177 -12.66 -15.41 -1.44
N GLU A 178 -11.83 -16.37 -1.81
CA GLU A 178 -11.82 -17.70 -1.18
C GLU A 178 -11.31 -17.62 0.25
N MET A 179 -10.24 -16.87 0.49
CA MET A 179 -9.68 -16.68 1.83
C MET A 179 -10.66 -15.98 2.77
N LEU A 180 -11.31 -14.91 2.31
CA LEU A 180 -12.32 -14.18 3.10
C LEU A 180 -13.51 -15.06 3.51
N LYS A 181 -13.90 -16.06 2.69
CA LYS A 181 -14.98 -17.00 3.05
C LYS A 181 -14.59 -17.98 4.16
N MET A 182 -13.30 -18.17 4.42
CA MET A 182 -12.80 -19.05 5.47
C MET A 182 -12.64 -18.35 6.82
N ILE A 183 -12.81 -17.02 6.86
CA ILE A 183 -12.65 -16.24 8.08
C ILE A 183 -13.89 -16.41 8.96
N GLU A 184 -13.66 -16.85 10.20
CA GLU A 184 -14.66 -16.89 11.25
C GLU A 184 -14.84 -15.48 11.85
N LEU A 185 -16.11 -15.08 12.07
CA LEU A 185 -16.48 -13.82 12.73
C LEU A 185 -16.08 -13.84 14.21
#